data_AF-A0A945T333-F1
#
_entry.id   AF-A0A945T333-F1
#
_cell.length_a   1.000
_cell.length_b   1.000
_cell.length_c   1.000
_cell.angle_alpha   90.00
_cell.angle_beta   90.00
_cell.angle_gamma   90.00
#
_symmetry.space_group_name_H-M   'P 1'
#
loop_
_entity.id
_entity.type
_entity.pdbx_description
1 polymer ?
#
loop_
_entity_poly.entity_id
_entity_poly.type
_entity_poly.pdbx_seq_one_letter_code
_entity_poly.pdbx_strand_id
1 'polypeptide(L)'
;MQSNAPVSVGFSGSNPVHIIAIGASAGGGAALRTLFKNVPLQTGFSFVVLVHLQPHEESYLELVLEGGTQLTVSRIQHGEQPKRNHIHVAPPGRWVSLEAGYFVLHPFIRKTMNFTINHFLFSLAQHPPLGCFAAVILCGQLNDGAEGALHVQRAGGVVLVQDPESAEFPSMPESVLLLVELSKSCIVSVEAIPLALAVQLNRCEGLLQTRR
;
A
#
# COMPACT_ATOMS: atom_id res chain seq x y z
N MET A 1 -40.84 27.68 9.61
CA MET A 1 -39.42 27.83 9.22
C MET A 1 -38.78 26.45 9.28
N GLN A 2 -38.81 25.70 8.18
CA GLN A 2 -38.12 24.42 8.04
C GLN A 2 -36.97 24.66 7.06
N SER A 3 -35.74 24.58 7.56
CA SER A 3 -34.53 24.72 6.76
C SER A 3 -34.27 23.42 6.01
N ASN A 4 -34.51 23.43 4.69
CA ASN A 4 -33.98 22.41 3.80
C ASN A 4 -32.46 22.58 3.71
N ALA A 5 -31.71 21.74 4.41
CA ALA A 5 -30.30 21.55 4.10
C ALA A 5 -30.21 20.76 2.79
N PRO A 6 -29.40 21.19 1.80
CA PRO A 6 -29.19 20.38 0.62
C PRO A 6 -28.37 19.16 1.04
N VAL A 7 -28.91 17.96 0.79
CA VAL A 7 -28.13 16.73 0.79
C VAL A 7 -27.10 16.88 -0.35
N SER A 8 -25.86 17.16 -0.01
CA SER A 8 -24.76 17.18 -0.96
C SER A 8 -24.38 15.73 -1.30
N VAL A 9 -25.07 15.16 -2.29
CA VAL A 9 -24.60 13.97 -3.00
C VAL A 9 -23.37 14.39 -3.80
N GLY A 10 -22.19 14.30 -3.19
CA GLY A 10 -20.93 14.61 -3.83
C GLY A 10 -20.50 13.49 -4.76
N PHE A 11 -20.95 13.51 -6.01
CA PHE A 11 -20.17 12.89 -7.09
C PHE A 11 -19.04 13.85 -7.45
N SER A 12 -17.82 13.55 -7.01
CA SER A 12 -16.62 14.33 -7.35
C SER A 12 -15.68 13.49 -8.22
N GLY A 13 -15.59 13.85 -9.51
CA GLY A 13 -14.43 13.63 -10.38
C GLY A 13 -14.00 12.19 -10.66
N SER A 14 -14.54 11.64 -11.76
CA SER A 14 -14.38 10.27 -12.26
C SER A 14 -12.97 9.90 -12.78
N ASN A 15 -11.95 9.99 -11.93
CA ASN A 15 -10.84 9.03 -12.04
C ASN A 15 -11.09 7.92 -11.00
N PRO A 16 -10.61 6.69 -11.19
CA PRO A 16 -10.62 5.71 -10.11
C PRO A 16 -9.54 6.04 -9.06
N VAL A 17 -9.60 5.42 -7.87
CA VAL A 17 -8.52 5.52 -6.86
C VAL A 17 -7.51 4.40 -7.13
N HIS A 18 -6.22 4.74 -7.19
CA HIS A 18 -5.15 3.76 -7.29
C HIS A 18 -4.63 3.41 -5.89
N ILE A 19 -4.58 2.12 -5.55
CA ILE A 19 -4.17 1.67 -4.21
C ILE A 19 -2.77 1.07 -4.28
N ILE A 20 -1.84 1.66 -3.54
CA ILE A 20 -0.45 1.20 -3.45
C ILE A 20 -0.22 0.66 -2.03
N ALA A 21 -0.20 -0.66 -1.89
CA ALA A 21 0.06 -1.32 -0.63
C ALA A 21 1.57 -1.50 -0.44
N ILE A 22 2.12 -0.95 0.63
CA ILE A 22 3.55 -0.96 0.93
C ILE A 22 3.79 -1.81 2.18
N GLY A 23 4.53 -2.90 2.03
CA GLY A 23 4.94 -3.77 3.12
C GLY A 23 6.40 -3.52 3.51
N ALA A 24 6.69 -3.36 4.81
CA ALA A 24 8.05 -3.25 5.32
C ALA A 24 8.17 -3.78 6.76
N SER A 25 9.38 -4.12 7.21
CA SER A 25 9.61 -4.58 8.59
C SER A 25 10.89 -3.97 9.18
N ALA A 26 11.87 -4.79 9.61
CA ALA A 26 13.15 -4.31 10.10
C ALA A 26 13.85 -3.45 9.04
N GLY A 27 14.39 -2.28 9.43
CA GLY A 27 14.96 -1.30 8.49
C GLY A 27 13.93 -0.54 7.62
N GLY A 28 12.66 -0.94 7.65
CA GLY A 28 11.59 -0.40 6.80
C GLY A 28 11.32 1.09 7.00
N GLY A 29 11.50 1.62 8.21
CA GLY A 29 11.29 3.04 8.49
C GLY A 29 12.22 3.97 7.70
N ALA A 30 13.48 3.57 7.48
CA ALA A 30 14.41 4.33 6.65
C ALA A 30 14.00 4.28 5.17
N ALA A 31 13.64 3.09 4.67
CA ALA A 31 13.15 2.92 3.30
C ALA A 31 11.88 3.73 3.05
N LEU A 32 10.91 3.73 3.97
CA LEU A 32 9.69 4.52 3.84
C LEU A 32 9.95 6.02 3.80
N ARG A 33 10.87 6.54 4.63
CA ARG A 33 11.26 7.96 4.57
C ARG A 33 11.90 8.32 3.22
N THR A 34 12.81 7.49 2.75
CA THR A 34 13.45 7.67 1.44
C THR A 34 12.42 7.64 0.31
N LEU A 35 11.48 6.70 0.36
CA LEU A 35 10.39 6.60 -0.61
C LEU A 35 9.55 7.87 -0.63
N PHE A 36 8.95 8.25 0.51
CA PHE A 36 7.98 9.34 0.55
C PHE A 36 8.57 10.73 0.37
N LYS A 37 9.88 10.91 0.61
CA LYS A 37 10.62 12.11 0.21
C LYS A 37 10.66 12.32 -1.30
N ASN A 38 10.58 11.24 -2.07
CA ASN A 38 10.61 11.27 -3.53
C ASN A 38 9.20 11.17 -4.16
N VAL A 39 8.13 11.11 -3.35
CA VAL A 39 6.75 11.08 -3.86
C VAL A 39 6.22 12.51 -4.03
N PRO A 40 5.78 12.91 -5.23
CA PRO A 40 5.14 14.21 -5.46
C PRO A 40 3.79 14.33 -4.72
N LEU A 41 3.35 15.56 -4.44
CA LEU A 41 2.07 15.81 -3.75
C LEU A 41 0.84 15.29 -4.53
N GLN A 42 0.86 15.40 -5.85
CA GLN A 42 -0.30 15.10 -6.71
C GLN A 42 -0.06 13.83 -7.54
N THR A 43 0.01 12.68 -6.87
CA THR A 43 0.11 11.37 -7.56
C THR A 43 -1.24 10.79 -7.94
N GLY A 44 -2.30 11.15 -7.21
CA GLY A 44 -3.58 10.46 -7.27
C GLY A 44 -3.59 9.10 -6.56
N PHE A 45 -2.49 8.70 -5.92
CA PHE A 45 -2.35 7.40 -5.26
C PHE A 45 -2.86 7.45 -3.83
N SER A 46 -3.46 6.36 -3.38
CA SER A 46 -3.72 6.06 -1.98
C SER A 46 -2.67 5.06 -1.52
N PHE A 47 -1.73 5.50 -0.70
CA PHE A 47 -0.69 4.63 -0.14
C PHE A 47 -1.21 3.98 1.14
N VAL A 48 -1.02 2.68 1.27
CA VAL A 48 -1.37 1.91 2.47
C VAL A 48 -0.09 1.31 3.03
N VAL A 49 0.37 1.80 4.17
CA VAL A 49 1.63 1.41 4.80
C VAL A 49 1.35 0.35 5.86
N LEU A 50 1.87 -0.85 5.61
CA LEU A 50 1.74 -2.04 6.43
C LEU A 50 3.13 -2.37 6.98
N VAL A 51 3.30 -2.12 8.27
CA VAL A 51 4.55 -2.39 8.98
C VAL A 51 4.29 -3.29 10.17
N HIS A 52 5.24 -4.16 10.48
CA HIS A 52 5.20 -4.92 11.74
C HIS A 52 5.43 -3.97 12.91
N LEU A 53 4.36 -3.61 13.60
CA LEU A 53 4.38 -2.82 14.84
C LEU A 53 4.09 -3.74 16.02
N GLN A 54 4.82 -3.54 17.13
CA GLN A 54 4.50 -4.22 18.37
C GLN A 54 3.15 -3.74 18.92
N PRO A 55 2.20 -4.62 19.29
CA PRO A 55 0.85 -4.23 19.72
C PRO A 55 0.76 -3.34 20.95
N HIS A 56 1.84 -3.22 21.73
CA HIS A 56 1.89 -2.52 23.01
C HIS A 56 2.84 -1.31 23.00
N GLU A 57 3.47 -1.02 21.87
CA GLU A 57 4.30 0.18 21.71
C GLU A 57 3.50 1.25 21.00
N GLU A 58 3.57 2.49 21.50
CA GLU A 58 3.10 3.62 20.71
C GLU A 58 3.96 3.73 19.45
N SER A 59 3.32 3.54 18.30
CA SER A 59 3.95 3.83 17.02
C SER A 59 3.76 5.31 16.71
N TYR A 60 4.87 5.98 16.44
CA TYR A 60 4.92 7.36 15.92
C TYR A 60 5.28 7.38 14.44
N LEU A 61 5.06 6.27 13.71
CA LEU A 61 5.44 6.18 12.31
C LEU A 61 4.75 7.27 11.48
N GLU A 62 3.51 7.62 11.79
CA GLU A 62 2.80 8.72 11.15
C GLU A 62 3.61 10.03 11.21
N LEU A 63 4.02 10.44 12.42
CA LEU A 63 4.82 11.65 12.66
C LEU A 63 6.17 11.60 11.94
N VAL A 64 6.80 10.42 11.91
CA VAL A 64 8.08 10.21 11.22
C VAL A 64 7.93 10.38 9.71
N LEU A 65 6.82 9.91 9.14
CA LEU A 65 6.55 10.04 7.70
C LEU A 65 6.09 11.46 7.32
N GLU A 66 5.30 12.12 8.17
CA GLU A 66 4.86 13.51 7.97
C GLU A 66 6.04 14.47 7.76
N GLY A 67 7.13 14.29 8.51
CA GLY A 67 8.33 15.12 8.35
C GLY A 67 9.05 14.98 7.00
N GLY A 68 8.73 13.92 6.23
CA GLY A 68 9.40 13.58 4.96
C GLY A 68 8.56 13.82 3.71
N THR A 69 7.31 14.28 3.82
CA THR A 69 6.39 14.35 2.67
C THR A 69 5.40 15.51 2.78
N GLN A 70 4.78 15.87 1.67
CA GLN A 70 3.66 16.84 1.64
C GLN A 70 2.29 16.14 1.62
N LEU A 71 2.27 14.81 1.47
CA LEU A 71 1.04 14.03 1.50
C LEU A 71 0.42 14.06 2.90
N THR A 72 -0.91 13.99 2.97
CA THR A 72 -1.58 13.78 4.25
C THR A 72 -1.26 12.38 4.77
N VAL A 73 -0.84 12.28 6.03
CA VAL A 73 -0.58 11.01 6.70
C VAL A 73 -1.62 10.83 7.79
N SER A 74 -2.23 9.65 7.87
CA SER A 74 -3.07 9.31 9.01
C SER A 74 -3.13 7.82 9.24
N ARG A 75 -3.45 7.46 10.48
CA ARG A 75 -3.78 6.08 10.84
C ARG A 75 -5.11 5.67 10.21
N ILE A 76 -5.20 4.44 9.74
CA ILE A 76 -6.42 3.87 9.17
C ILE A 76 -7.51 3.79 10.22
N GLN A 77 -8.71 4.26 9.87
CA GLN A 77 -9.93 4.06 10.67
C GLN A 77 -10.81 2.95 10.06
N HIS A 78 -11.52 2.22 10.92
CA HIS A 78 -12.47 1.21 10.46
C HIS A 78 -13.62 1.86 9.68
N GLY A 79 -13.94 1.32 8.50
CA GLY A 79 -14.99 1.84 7.61
C GLY A 79 -14.56 3.06 6.80
N GLU A 80 -13.28 3.47 6.87
CA GLU A 80 -12.76 4.56 6.04
C GLU A 80 -12.47 4.09 4.61
N GLN A 81 -12.70 4.95 3.63
CA GLN A 81 -12.31 4.71 2.25
C GLN A 81 -10.87 5.16 1.98
N PRO A 82 -10.11 4.45 1.13
CA PRO A 82 -8.83 4.92 0.63
C PRO A 82 -8.96 6.30 -0.06
N LYS A 83 -8.12 7.25 0.37
CA LYS A 83 -8.09 8.64 -0.13
C LYS A 83 -6.88 8.86 -1.03
N ARG A 84 -7.05 9.65 -2.10
CA ARG A 84 -5.94 10.06 -2.97
C ARG A 84 -4.97 10.98 -2.24
N ASN A 85 -3.72 10.97 -2.68
CA ASN A 85 -2.64 11.81 -2.17
C ASN A 85 -2.48 11.65 -0.65
N HIS A 86 -2.67 10.42 -0.17
CA HIS A 86 -2.78 10.12 1.25
C HIS A 86 -1.98 8.87 1.60
N ILE A 87 -1.30 8.91 2.75
CA ILE A 87 -0.58 7.79 3.36
C ILE A 87 -1.40 7.29 4.54
N HIS A 88 -1.97 6.09 4.37
CA HIS A 88 -2.78 5.40 5.36
C HIS A 88 -1.90 4.41 6.11
N VAL A 89 -1.63 4.66 7.38
CA VAL A 89 -0.78 3.79 8.21
C VAL A 89 -1.64 2.79 8.97
N ALA A 90 -1.32 1.51 8.85
CA ALA A 90 -2.00 0.45 9.60
C ALA A 90 -1.80 0.64 11.12
N PRO A 91 -2.86 0.58 11.93
CA PRO A 91 -2.75 0.75 13.37
C PRO A 91 -2.04 -0.44 14.04
N PRO A 92 -1.29 -0.22 15.13
CA PRO A 92 -0.73 -1.30 15.93
C PRO A 92 -1.85 -2.16 16.53
N GLY A 93 -1.58 -3.44 16.78
CA GLY A 93 -2.54 -4.30 17.47
C GLY A 93 -3.75 -4.75 16.62
N ARG A 94 -3.80 -4.40 15.33
CA ARG A 94 -4.84 -4.82 14.39
C ARG A 94 -4.23 -5.25 13.06
N TRP A 95 -4.89 -6.17 12.38
CA TRP A 95 -4.66 -6.37 10.95
C TRP A 95 -5.76 -5.66 10.15
N VAL A 96 -5.41 -5.25 8.93
CA VAL A 96 -6.26 -4.47 8.04
C VAL A 96 -6.58 -5.31 6.81
N SER A 97 -7.83 -5.29 6.38
CA SER A 97 -8.24 -5.74 5.04
C SER A 97 -8.89 -4.59 4.27
N LEU A 98 -8.96 -4.74 2.95
CA LEU A 98 -9.81 -3.95 2.07
C LEU A 98 -11.00 -4.79 1.64
N GLU A 99 -12.21 -4.34 1.97
CA GLU A 99 -13.45 -5.05 1.67
C GLU A 99 -14.44 -4.06 1.05
N ALA A 100 -14.94 -4.38 -0.15
CA ALA A 100 -15.88 -3.53 -0.89
C ALA A 100 -15.46 -2.05 -1.00
N GLY A 101 -14.15 -1.77 -1.04
CA GLY A 101 -13.60 -0.40 -1.14
C GLY A 101 -13.42 0.33 0.20
N TYR A 102 -13.59 -0.35 1.33
CA TYR A 102 -13.41 0.21 2.68
C TYR A 102 -12.34 -0.55 3.45
N PHE A 103 -11.60 0.15 4.30
CA PHE A 103 -10.70 -0.47 5.26
C PHE A 103 -11.49 -1.13 6.39
N VAL A 104 -11.20 -2.40 6.66
CA VAL A 104 -11.79 -3.17 7.76
C VAL A 104 -10.69 -3.56 8.74
N LEU A 105 -10.82 -3.07 9.98
CA LEU A 105 -9.89 -3.36 11.06
C LEU A 105 -10.33 -4.57 11.88
N HIS A 106 -9.47 -5.58 11.94
CA HIS A 106 -9.70 -6.81 12.67
C HIS A 106 -8.79 -6.90 13.91
N PRO A 107 -9.24 -7.49 15.03
CA PRO A 107 -8.40 -7.67 16.20
C PRO A 107 -7.28 -8.70 15.94
N PHE A 108 -6.07 -8.47 16.46
CA PHE A 108 -5.08 -9.55 16.52
C PHE A 108 -5.51 -10.61 17.53
N ILE A 109 -5.50 -11.87 17.09
CA ILE A 109 -5.66 -13.02 17.97
C ILE A 109 -4.25 -13.37 18.47
N ARG A 110 -4.03 -13.28 19.80
CA ARG A 110 -2.72 -13.32 20.50
C ARG A 110 -1.84 -14.59 20.34
N LYS A 111 -2.04 -15.42 19.33
CA LYS A 111 -1.29 -16.68 19.12
C LYS A 111 -0.87 -16.97 17.67
N THR A 112 -1.22 -16.12 16.72
CA THR A 112 -0.85 -16.30 15.31
C THR A 112 0.38 -15.45 14.98
N MET A 113 1.27 -15.99 14.13
CA MET A 113 2.29 -15.17 13.46
C MET A 113 1.62 -13.96 12.80
N ASN A 114 2.26 -12.80 12.91
CA ASN A 114 1.76 -11.59 12.29
C ASN A 114 2.12 -11.60 10.80
N PHE A 115 1.12 -11.82 9.95
CA PHE A 115 1.24 -11.77 8.49
C PHE A 115 0.39 -10.63 7.91
N THR A 116 0.41 -9.46 8.56
CA THR A 116 -0.48 -8.35 8.21
C THR A 116 -0.28 -7.88 6.76
N ILE A 117 0.92 -7.99 6.20
CA ILE A 117 1.20 -7.57 4.82
C ILE A 117 0.53 -8.55 3.87
N ASN A 118 0.77 -9.86 4.03
CA ASN A 118 0.08 -10.89 3.24
C ASN A 118 -1.44 -10.72 3.34
N HIS A 119 -2.00 -10.61 4.54
CA HIS A 119 -3.45 -10.50 4.74
C HIS A 119 -4.06 -9.30 4.00
N PHE A 120 -3.44 -8.12 4.07
CA PHE A 120 -3.94 -6.97 3.34
C PHE A 120 -3.83 -7.19 1.82
N LEU A 121 -2.67 -7.66 1.32
CA LEU A 121 -2.47 -7.90 -0.10
C LEU A 121 -3.42 -8.96 -0.66
N PHE A 122 -3.74 -10.01 0.10
CA PHE A 122 -4.78 -10.98 -0.23
C PHE A 122 -6.15 -10.32 -0.38
N SER A 123 -6.53 -9.44 0.56
CA SER A 123 -7.81 -8.73 0.48
C SER A 123 -7.85 -7.75 -0.70
N LEU A 124 -6.74 -7.07 -0.99
CA LEU A 124 -6.60 -6.18 -2.14
C LEU A 124 -6.75 -6.94 -3.46
N ALA A 125 -6.17 -8.15 -3.56
CA ALA A 125 -6.32 -8.99 -4.74
C ALA A 125 -7.73 -9.56 -4.92
N GLN A 126 -8.45 -9.84 -3.82
CA GLN A 126 -9.84 -10.31 -3.84
C GLN A 126 -10.85 -9.20 -4.12
N HIS A 127 -10.54 -7.98 -3.68
CA HIS A 127 -11.38 -6.80 -3.83
C HIS A 127 -10.61 -5.67 -4.54
N PRO A 128 -10.18 -5.89 -5.80
CA PRO A 128 -9.40 -4.90 -6.52
C PRO A 128 -10.22 -3.61 -6.71
N PRO A 129 -9.60 -2.43 -6.56
CA PRO A 129 -10.28 -1.18 -6.86
C PRO A 129 -10.60 -1.09 -8.37
N LEU A 130 -11.47 -0.15 -8.75
CA LEU A 130 -11.70 0.18 -10.16
C LEU A 130 -10.45 0.72 -10.85
N GLY A 131 -9.53 1.28 -10.06
CA GLY A 131 -8.24 1.76 -10.54
C GLY A 131 -7.20 0.67 -10.48
N CYS A 132 -6.02 0.97 -10.98
CA CYS A 132 -4.87 0.11 -10.81
C CYS A 132 -4.50 -0.05 -9.32
N PHE A 133 -3.85 -1.15 -9.00
CA PHE A 133 -3.36 -1.43 -7.66
C PHE A 133 -1.99 -2.09 -7.71
N ALA A 134 -1.20 -1.90 -6.67
CA ALA A 134 0.16 -2.42 -6.61
C ALA A 134 0.54 -2.90 -5.20
N ALA A 135 1.42 -3.90 -5.16
CA ALA A 135 2.19 -4.29 -3.99
C ALA A 135 3.61 -3.74 -4.13
N VAL A 136 4.10 -3.05 -3.10
CA VAL A 136 5.48 -2.59 -2.97
C VAL A 136 6.08 -3.26 -1.74
N ILE A 137 7.09 -4.11 -1.92
CA ILE A 137 7.73 -4.79 -0.81
C ILE A 137 9.12 -4.20 -0.58
N LEU A 138 9.32 -3.68 0.62
CA LEU A 138 10.57 -3.05 1.05
C LEU A 138 11.34 -3.96 2.01
N CYS A 139 12.50 -3.47 2.44
CA CYS A 139 13.37 -4.02 3.47
C CYS A 139 12.61 -4.62 4.67
N GLY A 140 13.03 -5.83 5.07
CA GLY A 140 12.48 -6.54 6.22
C GLY A 140 12.95 -7.99 6.32
N GLN A 141 12.66 -8.60 7.47
CA GLN A 141 13.01 -9.99 7.76
C GLN A 141 11.84 -10.94 7.47
N LEU A 142 12.16 -12.22 7.29
CA LEU A 142 11.18 -13.28 6.98
C LEU A 142 10.51 -13.03 5.62
N ASN A 143 9.28 -13.52 5.45
CA ASN A 143 8.60 -13.68 4.17
C ASN A 143 7.19 -13.07 4.13
N ASP A 144 6.82 -12.20 5.09
CA ASP A 144 5.51 -11.54 5.02
C ASP A 144 5.44 -10.61 3.80
N GLY A 145 4.34 -10.71 3.07
CA GLY A 145 4.11 -10.03 1.79
C GLY A 145 4.43 -10.86 0.54
N ALA A 146 5.18 -11.97 0.64
CA ALA A 146 5.56 -12.77 -0.54
C ALA A 146 4.35 -13.42 -1.23
N GLU A 147 3.56 -14.21 -0.48
CA GLU A 147 2.35 -14.85 -1.01
C GLU A 147 1.29 -13.82 -1.43
N GLY A 148 1.13 -12.75 -0.64
CA GLY A 148 0.22 -11.66 -0.94
C GLY A 148 0.59 -10.94 -2.24
N ALA A 149 1.87 -10.67 -2.48
CA ALA A 149 2.35 -10.05 -3.71
C ALA A 149 2.10 -10.94 -4.94
N LEU A 150 2.28 -12.26 -4.81
CA LEU A 150 1.91 -13.21 -5.86
C LEU A 150 0.41 -13.14 -6.19
N HIS A 151 -0.44 -13.01 -5.18
CA HIS A 151 -1.89 -12.86 -5.40
C HIS A 151 -2.24 -11.53 -6.07
N VAL A 152 -1.58 -10.44 -5.69
CA VAL A 152 -1.71 -9.14 -6.37
C VAL A 152 -1.30 -9.25 -7.84
N GLN A 153 -0.16 -9.88 -8.14
CA GLN A 153 0.29 -10.09 -9.52
C GLN A 153 -0.72 -10.93 -10.32
N ARG A 154 -1.22 -12.02 -9.75
CA ARG A 154 -2.21 -12.90 -10.39
C ARG A 154 -3.56 -12.21 -10.63
N ALA A 155 -3.94 -11.26 -9.79
CA ALA A 155 -5.12 -10.44 -9.97
C ALA A 155 -4.92 -9.29 -11.00
N GLY A 156 -3.72 -9.16 -11.59
CA GLY A 156 -3.39 -8.14 -12.58
C GLY A 156 -2.85 -6.84 -11.98
N GLY A 157 -2.53 -6.82 -10.70
CA GLY A 157 -1.84 -5.72 -10.04
C GLY A 157 -0.33 -5.71 -10.32
N VAL A 158 0.29 -4.57 -10.05
CA VAL A 158 1.75 -4.39 -10.23
C VAL A 158 2.48 -4.84 -8.97
N VAL A 159 3.64 -5.48 -9.12
CA VAL A 159 4.53 -5.79 -7.99
C VAL A 159 5.87 -5.10 -8.20
N LEU A 160 6.21 -4.21 -7.28
CA LEU A 160 7.52 -3.60 -7.16
C LEU A 160 8.22 -4.15 -5.92
N VAL A 161 9.49 -4.47 -6.05
CA VAL A 161 10.31 -5.01 -4.96
C VAL A 161 11.53 -4.11 -4.83
N GLN A 162 11.83 -3.67 -3.60
CA GLN A 162 13.10 -3.01 -3.32
C GLN A 162 14.24 -3.93 -3.75
N ASP A 163 15.25 -3.38 -4.42
CA ASP A 163 16.48 -4.10 -4.72
C ASP A 163 17.07 -4.74 -3.44
N PRO A 164 17.14 -6.08 -3.35
CA PRO A 164 17.69 -6.76 -2.18
C PRO A 164 19.12 -6.32 -1.84
N GLU A 165 19.94 -5.95 -2.83
CA GLU A 165 21.31 -5.48 -2.58
C GLU A 165 21.34 -4.14 -1.83
N SER A 166 20.28 -3.35 -1.93
CA SER A 166 20.12 -2.06 -1.22
C SER A 166 19.45 -2.19 0.16
N ALA A 167 18.92 -3.38 0.48
CA ALA A 167 18.15 -3.60 1.70
C ALA A 167 19.05 -4.03 2.86
N GLU A 168 18.96 -3.34 4.00
CA GLU A 168 19.64 -3.76 5.23
C GLU A 168 19.20 -5.16 5.68
N PHE A 169 17.93 -5.48 5.48
CA PHE A 169 17.33 -6.79 5.69
C PHE A 169 16.67 -7.26 4.38
N PRO A 170 17.36 -8.10 3.59
CA PRO A 170 16.90 -8.43 2.24
C PRO A 170 15.88 -9.56 2.16
N SER A 171 15.63 -10.29 3.27
CA SER A 171 14.85 -11.53 3.24
C SER A 171 13.41 -11.35 2.73
N MET A 172 12.74 -10.26 3.08
CA MET A 172 11.38 -9.98 2.58
C MET A 172 11.37 -9.74 1.07
N PRO A 173 12.17 -8.80 0.53
CA PRO A 173 12.35 -8.64 -0.92
C PRO A 173 12.69 -9.95 -1.64
N GLU A 174 13.69 -10.70 -1.16
CA GLU A 174 14.11 -11.98 -1.74
C GLU A 174 12.97 -12.99 -1.79
N SER A 175 12.20 -13.11 -0.70
CA SER A 175 11.07 -14.03 -0.61
C SER A 175 10.00 -13.75 -1.66
N VAL A 176 9.76 -12.48 -1.98
CA VAL A 176 8.80 -12.10 -3.04
C VAL A 176 9.33 -12.53 -4.41
N LEU A 177 10.61 -12.25 -4.69
CA LEU A 177 11.23 -12.56 -5.98
C LEU A 177 11.29 -14.06 -6.29
N LEU A 178 11.28 -14.91 -5.27
CA LEU A 178 11.18 -16.37 -5.44
C LEU A 178 9.80 -16.84 -5.92
N LEU A 179 8.74 -16.06 -5.70
CA LEU A 179 7.36 -16.48 -5.98
C LEU A 179 6.75 -15.79 -7.20
N VAL A 180 7.07 -14.52 -7.43
CA VAL A 180 6.47 -13.72 -8.50
C VAL A 180 7.14 -13.95 -9.86
N GLU A 181 6.39 -13.76 -10.94
CA GLU A 181 6.94 -13.75 -12.29
C GLU A 181 7.80 -12.48 -12.51
N LEU A 182 9.12 -12.64 -12.61
CA LEU A 182 10.05 -11.50 -12.77
C LEU A 182 9.79 -10.65 -14.03
N SER A 183 9.25 -11.25 -15.10
CA SER A 183 8.88 -10.52 -16.32
C SER A 183 7.72 -9.54 -16.12
N LYS A 184 6.98 -9.68 -15.01
CA LYS A 184 5.81 -8.87 -14.62
C LYS A 184 6.03 -8.13 -13.30
N SER A 185 7.25 -8.15 -12.77
CA SER A 185 7.66 -7.46 -11.55
C SER A 185 8.84 -6.57 -11.84
N CYS A 186 9.09 -5.57 -11.00
CA CYS A 186 10.28 -4.74 -11.13
C CYS A 186 11.05 -4.70 -9.81
N ILE A 187 12.34 -5.04 -9.91
CA ILE A 187 13.33 -4.75 -8.88
C ILE A 187 13.73 -3.29 -9.07
N VAL A 188 13.60 -2.48 -8.02
CA VAL A 188 13.79 -1.03 -8.09
C VAL A 188 14.48 -0.50 -6.85
N SER A 189 15.31 0.55 -7.00
CA SER A 189 15.77 1.30 -5.85
C SER A 189 14.58 2.05 -5.21
N VAL A 190 14.68 2.30 -3.91
CA VAL A 190 13.58 2.90 -3.13
C VAL A 190 13.19 4.29 -3.68
N GLU A 191 14.17 5.07 -4.12
CA GLU A 191 13.98 6.41 -4.70
C GLU A 191 13.28 6.35 -6.07
N ALA A 192 13.42 5.24 -6.79
CA ALA A 192 12.87 5.07 -8.14
C ALA A 192 11.42 4.53 -8.13
N ILE A 193 10.93 4.01 -7.00
CA ILE A 193 9.57 3.47 -6.86
C ILE A 193 8.49 4.46 -7.33
N PRO A 194 8.48 5.76 -6.97
CA PRO A 194 7.43 6.68 -7.41
C PRO A 194 7.35 6.80 -8.93
N LEU A 195 8.51 6.86 -9.61
CA LEU A 195 8.59 6.90 -11.06
C LEU A 195 8.14 5.57 -11.68
N ALA A 196 8.58 4.45 -11.12
CA ALA A 196 8.19 3.12 -11.60
C ALA A 196 6.67 2.91 -11.50
N LEU A 197 6.04 3.35 -10.40
CA LEU A 197 4.59 3.35 -10.25
C LEU A 197 3.92 4.17 -11.34
N ALA A 198 4.35 5.43 -11.56
CA ALA A 198 3.77 6.29 -12.59
C ALA A 198 3.85 5.64 -13.99
N VAL A 199 4.98 5.03 -14.34
CA VAL A 199 5.16 4.34 -15.63
C VAL A 199 4.20 3.15 -15.79
N GLN A 200 4.09 2.30 -14.77
CA GLN A 200 3.24 1.12 -14.85
C GLN A 200 1.76 1.47 -14.88
N LEU A 201 1.36 2.53 -14.16
CA LEU A 201 -0.02 2.97 -14.11
C LEU A 201 -0.49 3.59 -15.43
N ASN A 202 0.35 4.38 -16.10
CA ASN A 202 0.05 4.89 -17.44
C ASN A 202 -0.21 3.75 -18.45
N ARG A 203 0.49 2.61 -18.30
CA ARG A 203 0.24 1.42 -19.11
C ARG A 203 -1.13 0.80 -18.80
N CYS A 204 -1.46 0.66 -17.52
CA CYS A 204 -2.76 0.14 -17.10
C CYS A 204 -3.94 1.02 -17.55
N GLU A 205 -3.82 2.35 -17.45
CA GLU A 205 -4.86 3.27 -17.93
C GLU A 205 -5.06 3.17 -19.44
N GLY A 206 -3.98 3.05 -20.23
CA GLY A 206 -4.07 2.81 -21.67
C GLY A 206 -4.76 1.48 -22.02
N LEU A 207 -4.57 0.44 -21.21
CA LEU A 207 -5.27 -0.85 -21.37
C LEU A 207 -6.76 -0.77 -21.00
N LEU A 208 -7.14 0.09 -20.06
CA LEU A 208 -8.55 0.30 -19.69
C LEU A 208 -9.30 1.13 -20.74
N GLN A 209 -8.63 2.09 -21.38
CA GLN A 209 -9.23 2.92 -22.43
C GLN A 209 -9.47 2.15 -23.74
N THR A 210 -8.65 1.15 -24.04
CA THR A 210 -8.78 0.30 -25.26
C THR A 210 -9.83 -0.80 -25.14
N ARG A 211 -10.41 -1.02 -23.94
CA ARG A 211 -11.46 -2.00 -23.67
C ARG A 211 -12.88 -1.39 -23.62
N ARG A 212 -13.04 -0.11 -23.97
CA ARG A 212 -14.34 0.58 -24.05
C ARG A 212 -14.84 0.67 -25.47
#